data_AF-A0AA42TJ24-F1
#
_entry.id   AF-A0AA42TJ24-F1
#
_cell.length_a   1.000
_cell.length_b   1.000
_cell.length_c   1.000
_cell.angle_alpha   90.00
_cell.angle_beta   90.00
_cell.angle_gamma   90.00
#
_symmetry.space_group_name_H-M   'P 1'
#
loop_
_entity.id
_entity.type
_entity.pdbx_description
1 polymer ?
#
loop_
_entity_poly.entity_id
_entity_poly.type
_entity_poly.pdbx_seq_one_letter_code
_entity_poly.pdbx_strand_id
1 'polypeptide(L)'
;MVSIDYLLLFLIVVLFLAIGIMDLFNSRFFKEHEADYNQLLSEYRRKGYDLDLVTDYASFFGSLANYQKIIWFVRLYKGVKMKFTRERLVQEDAYKYVQSLPEEKIGWILKLHRRYKLQALIFTLWLIVGLYFIIFIK
;
A
#
# COMPACT_ATOMS: atom_id res chain seq x y z
N MET A 1 -40.81 6.20 -4.53
CA MET A 1 -39.87 5.27 -3.86
C MET A 1 -38.78 4.94 -4.86
N VAL A 2 -37.53 5.33 -4.60
CA VAL A 2 -36.39 4.79 -5.36
C VAL A 2 -36.32 3.31 -4.99
N SER A 3 -36.39 2.39 -5.95
CA SER A 3 -36.21 0.97 -5.67
C SER A 3 -34.83 0.77 -5.06
N ILE A 4 -34.76 0.02 -3.96
CA ILE A 4 -33.52 -0.26 -3.21
C ILE A 4 -32.41 -0.77 -4.16
N ASP A 5 -32.80 -1.46 -5.22
CA ASP A 5 -31.95 -1.98 -6.28
C ASP A 5 -31.17 -0.88 -7.02
N TYR A 6 -31.85 0.19 -7.43
CA TYR A 6 -31.22 1.33 -8.10
C TYR A 6 -30.27 2.08 -7.17
N LEU A 7 -30.61 2.17 -5.88
CA LEU A 7 -29.74 2.80 -4.87
C LEU A 7 -28.45 2.00 -4.67
N LEU A 8 -28.56 0.68 -4.54
CA LEU A 8 -27.40 -0.20 -4.35
C LEU A 8 -26.53 -0.26 -5.61
N LEU A 9 -27.13 -0.34 -6.79
CA LEU A 9 -26.39 -0.29 -8.06
C LEU A 9 -25.66 1.05 -8.22
N PHE A 10 -26.32 2.17 -7.92
CA PHE A 10 -25.67 3.47 -7.90
C PHE A 10 -24.48 3.52 -6.92
N LEU A 11 -24.67 3.00 -5.71
CA LEU A 11 -23.62 2.97 -4.68
C LEU A 11 -22.41 2.12 -5.12
N ILE A 12 -22.64 0.95 -5.73
CA ILE A 12 -21.59 0.10 -6.29
C ILE A 12 -20.76 0.87 -7.33
N VAL A 13 -21.43 1.55 -8.25
CA VAL A 13 -20.75 2.34 -9.30
C VAL A 13 -19.94 3.49 -8.70
N VAL A 14 -20.52 4.27 -7.78
CA VAL A 14 -19.83 5.40 -7.16
C VAL A 14 -18.61 4.94 -6.35
N LEU A 15 -18.75 3.86 -5.56
CA LEU A 15 -17.64 3.30 -4.79
C LEU A 15 -16.54 2.77 -5.71
N PHE A 16 -16.89 2.09 -6.82
CA PHE A 16 -15.93 1.62 -7.81
C PHE A 16 -15.14 2.78 -8.44
N LEU A 17 -15.84 3.84 -8.85
CA LEU A 17 -15.20 5.05 -9.39
C LEU A 17 -14.30 5.72 -8.35
N ALA A 18 -14.74 5.80 -7.09
CA ALA A 18 -13.92 6.35 -6.01
C ALA A 18 -12.62 5.57 -5.81
N ILE A 19 -12.67 4.23 -5.85
CA ILE A 19 -11.48 3.37 -5.75
C ILE A 19 -10.52 3.64 -6.91
N GLY A 20 -11.03 3.70 -8.15
CA GLY A 20 -10.20 3.99 -9.33
C GLY A 20 -9.55 5.37 -9.29
N ILE A 21 -10.31 6.40 -8.87
CA ILE A 21 -9.79 7.77 -8.69
C ILE A 21 -8.69 7.80 -7.62
N MET A 22 -8.91 7.15 -6.48
CA MET A 22 -7.90 7.05 -5.41
C MET A 22 -6.64 6.34 -5.88
N ASP A 23 -6.77 5.27 -6.66
CA ASP A 23 -5.63 4.54 -7.21
C ASP A 23 -4.77 5.43 -8.12
N LEU A 24 -5.42 6.20 -9.01
CA LEU A 24 -4.74 7.19 -9.86
C LEU A 24 -3.99 8.25 -9.03
N PHE A 25 -4.64 8.81 -8.00
CA PHE A 25 -4.00 9.80 -7.13
C PHE A 25 -2.84 9.22 -6.32
N ASN A 26 -2.98 8.00 -5.79
CA ASN A 26 -1.93 7.32 -5.05
C ASN A 26 -0.75 6.96 -5.96
N SER A 27 -1.03 6.53 -7.19
CA SER A 27 -0.01 6.23 -8.20
C SER A 27 0.77 7.47 -8.62
N ARG A 28 0.08 8.60 -8.88
CA ARG A 28 0.73 9.89 -9.16
C ARG A 28 1.56 10.38 -7.99
N PHE A 29 1.03 10.30 -6.77
CA PHE A 29 1.76 10.71 -5.57
C PHE A 29 3.03 9.87 -5.35
N PHE A 30 2.97 8.56 -5.61
CA PHE A 30 4.17 7.72 -5.59
C PHE A 30 5.15 8.12 -6.69
N LYS A 31 4.64 8.38 -7.91
CA LYS A 31 5.47 8.77 -9.06
C LYS A 31 6.27 10.05 -8.78
N GLU A 32 5.69 11.02 -8.09
CA GLU A 32 6.36 12.25 -7.65
C GLU A 32 7.53 11.98 -6.68
N HIS A 33 7.49 10.89 -5.91
CA HIS A 33 8.51 10.50 -4.93
C HIS A 33 9.32 9.26 -5.35
N GLU A 34 9.21 8.84 -6.61
CA GLU A 34 9.84 7.59 -7.08
C GLU A 34 11.37 7.67 -7.00
N ALA A 35 11.94 8.85 -7.24
CA ALA A 35 13.37 9.10 -7.10
C ALA A 35 13.83 8.89 -5.64
N ASP A 36 13.08 9.45 -4.68
CA ASP A 36 13.37 9.31 -3.25
C ASP A 36 13.27 7.85 -2.80
N TYR A 37 12.26 7.12 -3.29
CA TYR A 37 12.11 5.70 -3.05
C TYR A 37 13.30 4.90 -3.57
N ASN A 38 13.72 5.15 -4.81
CA ASN A 38 14.84 4.44 -5.43
C ASN A 38 16.15 4.76 -4.71
N GLN A 39 16.34 6.01 -4.27
CA GLN A 39 17.48 6.38 -3.44
C GLN A 39 17.47 5.61 -2.12
N LEU A 40 16.36 5.64 -1.38
CA LEU A 40 16.21 4.89 -0.13
C LEU A 40 16.50 3.39 -0.33
N LEU A 41 15.92 2.79 -1.37
CA LEU A 41 16.10 1.38 -1.68
C LEU A 41 17.55 1.05 -2.02
N SER A 42 18.23 1.91 -2.80
CA SER A 42 19.64 1.71 -3.14
C SER A 42 20.56 1.84 -1.92
N GLU A 43 20.32 2.83 -1.04
CA GLU A 43 21.05 2.99 0.22
C GLU A 43 20.84 1.77 1.12
N TYR A 44 19.61 1.28 1.22
CA TYR A 44 19.23 0.11 1.99
C TYR A 44 19.92 -1.16 1.49
N ARG A 45 19.89 -1.41 0.17
CA ARG A 45 20.58 -2.55 -0.47
C ARG A 45 22.10 -2.47 -0.30
N ARG A 46 22.70 -1.28 -0.44
CA ARG A 46 24.15 -1.08 -0.26
C ARG A 46 24.62 -1.42 1.16
N LYS A 47 23.76 -1.25 2.16
CA LYS A 47 24.03 -1.65 3.54
C LYS A 47 23.87 -3.15 3.80
N GLY A 48 23.44 -3.93 2.80
CA GLY A 48 23.26 -5.38 2.92
C GLY A 48 22.08 -5.80 3.79
N TYR A 49 21.09 -4.91 3.97
CA TYR A 49 19.90 -5.21 4.76
C TYR A 49 18.91 -6.09 4.01
N ASP A 50 18.23 -6.93 4.78
CA ASP A 50 17.21 -7.87 4.29
C ASP A 50 16.06 -7.17 3.56
N LEU A 51 15.74 -7.61 2.34
CA LEU A 51 14.60 -7.11 1.57
C LEU A 51 13.77 -8.29 1.07
N ASP A 52 12.47 -8.31 1.34
CA ASP A 52 11.65 -9.41 0.86
C ASP A 52 11.55 -9.43 -0.67
N LEU A 53 11.42 -10.64 -1.20
CA LEU A 53 11.32 -10.88 -2.65
C LEU A 53 10.18 -10.08 -3.28
N VAL A 54 9.06 -9.90 -2.57
CA VAL A 54 7.90 -9.18 -3.09
C VAL A 54 8.24 -7.71 -3.32
N THR A 55 8.88 -7.02 -2.37
CA THR A 55 9.32 -5.63 -2.59
C THR A 55 10.46 -5.56 -3.61
N ASP A 56 11.36 -6.54 -3.61
CA ASP A 56 12.47 -6.61 -4.55
C ASP A 56 11.99 -6.70 -6.01
N TYR A 57 11.07 -7.64 -6.30
CA TYR A 57 10.45 -7.75 -7.61
C TYR A 57 9.54 -6.57 -7.94
N ALA A 58 8.75 -6.10 -6.97
CA ALA A 58 7.87 -4.94 -7.18
C ALA A 58 8.66 -3.72 -7.66
N SER A 59 9.90 -3.53 -7.18
CA SER A 59 10.77 -2.40 -7.55
C SER A 59 10.94 -2.23 -9.07
N PHE A 60 10.91 -3.32 -9.85
CA PHE A 60 11.06 -3.30 -11.31
C PHE A 60 9.81 -2.82 -12.08
N PHE A 61 8.64 -2.75 -11.44
CA PHE A 61 7.38 -2.46 -12.13
C PHE A 61 6.97 -0.97 -12.13
N GLY A 62 7.90 -0.03 -11.95
CA GLY A 62 7.59 1.41 -12.01
C GLY A 62 6.48 1.81 -11.02
N SER A 63 5.41 2.46 -11.48
CA SER A 63 4.28 2.85 -10.61
C SER A 63 3.24 1.74 -10.37
N LEU A 64 3.51 0.50 -10.78
CA LEU A 64 2.67 -0.65 -10.46
C LEU A 64 3.12 -1.28 -9.14
N ALA A 65 2.17 -1.88 -8.41
CA ALA A 65 2.40 -2.52 -7.11
C ALA A 65 3.06 -1.59 -6.06
N ASN A 66 2.75 -0.29 -6.09
CA ASN A 66 3.32 0.71 -5.17
C ASN A 66 3.09 0.37 -3.69
N TYR A 67 1.95 -0.25 -3.35
CA TYR A 67 1.73 -0.72 -1.98
C TYR A 67 2.78 -1.76 -1.56
N GLN A 68 3.06 -2.75 -2.42
CA GLN A 68 4.08 -3.77 -2.21
C GLN A 68 5.49 -3.16 -2.12
N LYS A 69 5.76 -2.08 -2.86
CA LYS A 69 7.03 -1.35 -2.77
C LYS A 69 7.27 -0.73 -1.40
N ILE A 70 6.24 -0.10 -0.82
CA ILE A 70 6.39 0.69 0.40
C ILE A 70 6.17 -0.11 1.69
N ILE A 71 5.42 -1.22 1.63
CA ILE A 71 4.96 -1.93 2.84
C ILE A 71 6.13 -2.49 3.67
N TRP A 72 7.23 -2.87 3.03
CA TRP A 72 8.45 -3.30 3.71
C TRP A 72 8.97 -2.22 4.67
N PHE A 73 9.21 -1.02 4.14
CA PHE A 73 9.70 0.12 4.92
C PHE A 73 8.70 0.58 5.99
N VAL A 74 7.40 0.53 5.70
CA VAL A 74 6.36 0.83 6.70
C VAL A 74 6.41 -0.13 7.88
N ARG A 75 6.61 -1.43 7.63
CA ARG A 75 6.67 -2.44 8.68
C ARG A 75 7.95 -2.33 9.51
N LEU A 76 9.08 -2.05 8.87
CA LEU A 76 10.35 -1.76 9.56
C LEU A 76 10.20 -0.53 10.47
N TYR A 77 9.67 0.57 9.93
CA TYR A 77 9.45 1.80 10.70
C TYR A 77 8.61 1.53 11.96
N LYS A 78 7.53 0.74 11.82
CA LYS A 78 6.64 0.37 12.93
C LYS A 78 7.22 -0.69 13.89
N GLY A 79 8.41 -1.23 13.65
CA GLY A 79 9.01 -2.27 14.49
C GLY A 79 8.28 -3.62 14.41
N VAL A 80 7.57 -3.89 13.32
CA VAL A 80 6.84 -5.17 13.15
C VAL A 80 7.86 -6.30 13.00
N LYS A 81 7.83 -7.29 13.90
CA LYS A 81 8.70 -8.46 13.81
C LYS A 81 8.39 -9.25 12.53
N MET A 82 9.34 -9.29 11.60
CA MET A 82 9.20 -9.94 10.30
C MET A 82 10.17 -11.10 10.18
N LYS A 83 9.70 -12.21 9.63
CA LYS A 83 10.54 -13.33 9.21
C LYS A 83 11.11 -13.03 7.83
N PHE A 84 12.43 -13.09 7.68
CA PHE A 84 13.08 -13.00 6.37
C PHE A 84 13.14 -14.38 5.71
N THR A 85 13.51 -15.40 6.47
CA THR A 85 13.39 -16.81 6.09
C THR A 85 12.50 -17.54 7.09
N ARG A 86 12.21 -18.84 6.87
CA ARG A 86 11.46 -19.65 7.84
C ARG A 86 12.13 -19.66 9.23
N GLU A 87 13.46 -19.58 9.24
CA GLU A 87 14.32 -19.79 10.40
C GLU A 87 14.87 -18.49 11.00
N ARG A 88 14.92 -17.39 10.23
CA ARG A 88 15.48 -16.11 10.71
C ARG A 88 14.53 -14.94 10.60
N LEU A 89 14.62 -14.06 11.61
CA LEU A 89 14.03 -12.74 11.58
C LEU A 89 14.87 -11.75 10.77
N VAL A 90 14.24 -10.68 10.32
CA VAL A 90 14.93 -9.53 9.72
C VAL A 90 15.93 -8.95 10.72
N GLN A 91 17.10 -8.55 10.22
CA GLN A 91 18.19 -7.94 10.99
C GLN A 91 17.70 -6.72 11.79
N GLU A 92 18.11 -6.60 13.06
CA GLU A 92 17.73 -5.45 13.91
C GLU A 92 18.22 -4.11 13.34
N ASP A 93 19.39 -4.09 12.70
CA ASP A 93 19.97 -2.87 12.13
C ASP A 93 19.12 -2.29 11.00
N ALA A 94 18.35 -3.13 10.28
CA ALA A 94 17.41 -2.67 9.28
C ALA A 94 16.27 -1.84 9.91
N TYR A 95 15.77 -2.27 11.08
CA TYR A 95 14.76 -1.52 11.82
C TYR A 95 15.33 -0.20 12.32
N LYS A 96 16.49 -0.23 12.98
CA LYS A 96 17.16 0.96 13.51
C LYS A 96 17.43 1.99 12.42
N TYR A 97 17.91 1.54 11.26
CA TYR A 97 18.14 2.41 10.11
C TYR A 97 16.85 3.09 9.66
N VAL A 98 15.78 2.34 9.39
CA VAL A 98 14.53 2.92 8.89
C VAL A 98 13.87 3.84 9.92
N GLN A 99 13.93 3.49 11.21
CA GLN A 99 13.40 4.32 12.30
C GLN A 99 14.21 5.60 12.54
N SER A 100 15.50 5.60 12.18
CA SER A 100 16.37 6.79 12.24
C SER A 100 16.26 7.71 11.03
N LEU A 101 15.51 7.33 9.97
CA LEU A 101 15.38 8.16 8.79
C LEU A 101 14.67 9.48 9.13
N PRO A 102 15.11 10.60 8.54
CA PRO A 102 14.43 11.87 8.73
C PRO A 102 13.04 11.84 8.07
N GLU A 103 12.14 12.68 8.56
CA GLU A 103 10.74 12.72 8.11
C GLU A 103 10.62 12.99 6.61
N GLU A 104 11.55 13.74 5.99
CA GLU A 104 11.52 13.97 4.54
C GLU A 104 11.68 12.67 3.74
N LYS A 105 12.45 11.69 4.26
CA LYS A 105 12.73 10.43 3.56
C LYS A 105 11.62 9.38 3.75
N ILE A 106 10.97 9.33 4.92
CA ILE A 106 10.01 8.27 5.27
C ILE A 106 8.56 8.76 5.41
N GLY A 107 8.34 10.05 5.69
CA GLY A 107 7.02 10.60 5.99
C GLY A 107 6.02 10.45 4.84
N TRP A 108 6.47 10.64 3.60
CA TRP A 108 5.63 10.47 2.41
C TRP A 108 5.21 8.99 2.22
N ILE A 109 6.09 8.02 2.53
CA ILE A 109 5.78 6.58 2.52
C ILE A 109 4.68 6.27 3.53
N LEU A 110 4.78 6.80 4.75
CA LEU A 110 3.79 6.60 5.80
C LEU A 110 2.44 7.25 5.45
N LYS A 111 2.48 8.43 4.83
CA LYS A 111 1.29 9.14 4.32
C LYS A 111 0.61 8.33 3.22
N LEU A 112 1.37 7.82 2.25
CA LEU A 112 0.85 6.99 1.16
C LEU A 112 0.27 5.68 1.70
N HIS A 113 0.92 5.03 2.67
CA HIS A 113 0.36 3.85 3.34
C HIS A 113 -1.00 4.14 4.02
N ARG A 114 -1.16 5.32 4.64
CA ARG A 114 -2.45 5.72 5.22
C ARG A 114 -3.54 5.86 4.14
N ARG A 115 -3.20 6.42 2.98
CA ARG A 115 -4.11 6.50 1.83
C ARG A 115 -4.50 5.12 1.30
N TYR A 116 -3.56 4.19 1.21
CA TYR A 116 -3.86 2.80 0.84
C TYR A 116 -4.78 2.10 1.85
N LYS A 117 -4.61 2.36 3.16
CA LYS A 117 -5.56 1.84 4.17
C LYS A 117 -6.97 2.39 3.96
N LEU A 118 -7.11 3.68 3.62
CA LEU A 118 -8.40 4.27 3.31
C LEU A 118 -9.01 3.67 2.04
N GLN A 119 -8.21 3.48 0.99
CA GLN A 119 -8.63 2.83 -0.26
C GLN A 119 -9.10 1.39 0.02
N ALA A 120 -8.39 0.66 0.87
CA ALA A 120 -8.77 -0.70 1.27
C ALA A 120 -10.10 -0.74 2.04
N LEU A 121 -10.39 0.24 2.91
CA LEU A 121 -11.67 0.33 3.59
C LEU A 121 -12.83 0.56 2.61
N ILE A 122 -12.65 1.47 1.65
CA ILE A 122 -13.65 1.75 0.61
C ILE A 122 -13.85 0.54 -0.29
N PHE A 123 -12.77 -0.17 -0.64
CA PHE A 123 -12.83 -1.43 -1.38
C PHE A 123 -13.59 -2.51 -0.62
N THR A 124 -13.34 -2.69 0.68
CA THR A 124 -14.11 -3.64 1.51
C THR A 124 -15.58 -3.27 1.57
N LEU A 125 -15.92 -1.99 1.69
CA LEU A 125 -17.30 -1.54 1.64
C LEU A 125 -17.94 -1.86 0.28
N TRP A 126 -17.23 -1.60 -0.82
CA TRP A 126 -17.69 -1.94 -2.17
C TRP A 126 -17.98 -3.44 -2.31
N LEU A 127 -17.11 -4.31 -1.78
CA LEU A 127 -17.34 -5.76 -1.76
C LEU A 127 -18.58 -6.13 -0.94
N ILE A 128 -18.77 -5.56 0.25
CA ILE A 128 -19.95 -5.84 1.09
C ILE A 128 -21.24 -5.44 0.37
N VAL A 129 -21.27 -4.25 -0.23
CA VAL A 129 -22.43 -3.77 -1.00
C VAL A 129 -22.68 -4.65 -2.23
N GLY A 130 -21.63 -5.04 -2.95
CA GLY A 130 -21.72 -5.94 -4.10
C GLY A 130 -22.25 -7.33 -3.72
N LEU A 131 -21.74 -7.91 -2.63
CA LEU A 131 -22.23 -9.19 -2.10
C LEU A 131 -23.71 -9.09 -1.69
N TYR A 132 -24.09 -8.02 -1.00
CA TYR A 132 -25.48 -7.79 -0.62
C TYR A 132 -26.40 -7.70 -1.86
N PHE A 133 -25.99 -6.95 -2.89
CA PHE A 133 -26.73 -6.85 -4.15
C PHE A 133 -26.94 -8.22 -4.81
N ILE A 134 -25.88 -9.04 -4.90
CA ILE A 134 -25.95 -10.38 -5.50
C ILE A 134 -26.89 -11.31 -4.72
N ILE A 135 -26.86 -11.26 -3.38
CA ILE A 135 -27.64 -12.17 -2.53
C ILE A 135 -29.14 -11.81 -2.52
N PHE A 136 -29.48 -10.53 -2.45
CA PHE A 136 -30.84 -10.09 -2.14
C PHE A 136 -31.65 -9.57 -3.31
N ILE A 137 -31.02 -9.11 -4.40
CA ILE A 137 -31.73 -8.42 -5.48
C ILE A 137 -31.88 -9.27 -6.74
N LYS A 138 -30.89 -10.14 -7.02
CA LYS A 138 -30.82 -11.06 -8.18
C LYS A 138 -31.25 -10.45 -9.52
#